data_AF-A0A835TG91-F1
#
_entry.id   AF-A0A835TG91-F1
#
_cell.length_a   1.000
_cell.length_b   1.000
_cell.length_c   1.000
_cell.angle_alpha   90.00
_cell.angle_beta   90.00
_cell.angle_gamma   90.00
#
_symmetry.space_group_name_H-M   'P 1'
#
loop_
_entity.id
_entity.type
_entity.pdbx_description
1 polymer ?
#
loop_
_entity_poly.entity_id
_entity_poly.type
_entity_poly.pdbx_seq_one_letter_code
_entity_poly.pdbx_strand_id
1 'polypeptide(L)'
;MKLCACDLTECMNCVYLLNIELTSREESCAYELLKLCTLTLPFIFSSVIFQTFSHLCAFDYETKTVQYKAPWYIVDKPRFAYCGLLLDTSRHYLSINVIKQIIESMSYAKLNVLHWHIIDEQSFPLEVPSYPNLWKGSYTKWERYTVEDAYDIVK
;
A
#
# COMPACT_ATOMS: atom_id res chain seq x y z
N MET A 1 12.57 14.87 4.34
CA MET A 1 11.64 14.58 5.46
C MET A 1 11.27 13.10 5.34
N LYS A 2 11.66 12.26 6.30
CA LYS A 2 11.28 10.83 6.29
C LYS A 2 9.84 10.73 6.79
N LEU A 3 8.88 10.52 5.90
CA LEU A 3 7.53 10.16 6.29
C LEU A 3 7.53 8.66 6.61
N CYS A 4 7.91 8.33 7.84
CA CYS A 4 7.85 6.96 8.37
C CYS A 4 6.50 6.81 9.08
N ALA A 5 5.47 6.38 8.35
CA ALA A 5 4.20 5.97 8.93
C ALA A 5 4.25 4.47 9.30
N CYS A 6 5.06 4.10 10.30
CA CYS A 6 4.94 2.86 11.08
C CYS A 6 6.12 2.72 12.04
N ASP A 7 5.82 2.45 13.32
CA ASP A 7 6.80 1.95 14.29
C ASP A 7 7.38 0.61 13.80
N LEU A 8 8.60 0.67 13.27
CA LEU A 8 9.32 -0.42 12.58
C LEU A 8 9.70 -1.61 13.48
N THR A 9 9.45 -1.56 14.79
CA THR A 9 9.93 -2.57 15.74
C THR A 9 8.99 -3.77 15.91
N GLU A 10 7.69 -3.66 15.61
CA GLU A 10 6.75 -4.78 15.77
C GLU A 10 6.62 -5.69 14.53
N CYS A 11 7.09 -5.24 13.36
CA CYS A 11 6.96 -6.00 12.11
C CYS A 11 8.05 -7.06 11.87
N MET A 12 9.05 -7.16 12.74
CA MET A 12 10.29 -7.89 12.42
C MET A 12 10.21 -9.43 12.50
N ASN A 13 9.13 -10.04 13.03
CA ASN A 13 9.11 -11.49 13.30
C ASN A 13 7.86 -12.25 12.82
N CYS A 14 7.01 -11.66 11.98
CA CYS A 14 5.81 -12.37 11.57
C CYS A 14 6.09 -13.36 10.43
N VAL A 15 6.15 -14.63 10.78
CA VAL A 15 5.93 -15.75 9.85
C VAL A 15 4.42 -15.88 9.68
N TYR A 16 3.90 -15.62 8.48
CA TYR A 16 2.47 -15.76 8.20
C TYR A 16 2.20 -17.18 7.71
N LEU A 17 1.40 -17.92 8.49
CA LEU A 17 0.89 -19.23 8.13
C LEU A 17 -0.56 -19.04 7.67
N LEU A 18 -0.83 -19.19 6.37
CA LEU A 18 -2.21 -19.41 5.92
C LEU A 18 -2.50 -20.91 5.93
N ASN A 19 -3.30 -21.34 6.90
CA ASN A 19 -4.05 -22.59 6.82
C ASN A 19 -5.47 -22.25 6.39
N ILE A 20 -5.79 -22.58 5.14
CA ILE A 20 -7.14 -22.45 4.59
C ILE A 20 -7.80 -23.84 4.64
N GLU A 21 -8.60 -24.11 5.67
CA GLU A 21 -9.49 -25.28 5.73
C GLU A 21 -10.84 -24.91 5.11
N LEU A 22 -11.06 -25.36 3.87
CA LEU A 22 -12.32 -25.17 3.15
C LEU A 22 -13.26 -26.37 3.37
N THR A 23 -14.24 -26.20 4.26
CA THR A 23 -15.42 -27.08 4.30
C THR A 23 -16.36 -26.69 3.16
N SER A 24 -16.53 -27.59 2.20
CA SER A 24 -17.38 -27.40 1.03
C SER A 24 -18.87 -27.39 1.43
N ARG A 25 -19.52 -26.21 1.47
CA ARG A 25 -20.96 -26.06 1.26
C ARG A 25 -21.31 -24.63 0.82
N GLU A 26 -22.42 -24.55 0.10
CA GLU A 26 -22.83 -23.52 -0.85
C GLU A 26 -22.80 -22.05 -0.37
N GLU A 27 -22.57 -21.16 -1.35
CA GLU A 27 -22.72 -19.69 -1.35
C GLU A 27 -21.93 -18.86 -0.32
N SER A 28 -21.12 -19.52 0.53
CA SER A 28 -20.54 -18.88 1.72
C SER A 28 -19.03 -18.68 1.80
N CYS A 29 -18.33 -18.96 0.71
CA CYS A 29 -16.90 -19.28 0.80
C CYS A 29 -16.00 -18.07 1.15
N ALA A 30 -16.37 -16.85 0.73
CA ALA A 30 -15.51 -15.68 0.98
C ALA A 30 -15.52 -15.22 2.45
N TYR A 31 -16.66 -15.30 3.13
CA TYR A 31 -16.82 -14.75 4.48
C TYR A 31 -16.36 -15.70 5.60
N GLU A 32 -16.42 -17.01 5.38
CA GLU A 32 -15.85 -17.98 6.34
C GLU A 32 -14.31 -17.97 6.32
N LEU A 33 -13.69 -17.84 5.14
CA LEU A 33 -12.25 -17.67 5.00
C LEU A 33 -11.72 -16.38 5.64
N LEU A 34 -12.46 -15.29 5.50
CA LEU A 34 -12.15 -14.00 6.12
C LEU A 34 -12.14 -14.08 7.66
N LYS A 35 -13.04 -14.89 8.26
CA LYS A 35 -13.15 -15.02 9.73
C LYS A 35 -11.98 -15.78 10.37
N LEU A 36 -11.46 -16.83 9.74
CA LEU A 36 -10.34 -17.60 10.28
C LEU A 36 -9.00 -16.85 10.13
N CYS A 37 -8.81 -16.11 9.03
CA CYS A 37 -7.59 -15.37 8.75
C CYS A 37 -7.44 -14.08 9.60
N THR A 38 -8.55 -13.44 9.99
CA THR A 38 -8.53 -12.24 10.85
C THR A 38 -8.29 -12.53 12.34
N LEU A 39 -8.56 -13.76 12.81
CA LEU A 39 -8.40 -14.11 14.23
C LEU A 39 -6.95 -14.39 14.66
N THR A 40 -6.04 -14.60 13.71
CA THR A 40 -4.66 -15.06 13.99
C THR A 40 -3.58 -14.00 13.78
N LEU A 41 -3.90 -12.85 13.19
CA LEU A 41 -2.90 -11.86 12.79
C LEU A 41 -3.26 -10.42 13.21
N PRO A 42 -2.25 -9.59 13.60
CA PRO A 42 -2.45 -8.16 13.79
C PRO A 42 -3.03 -7.50 12.52
N PHE A 43 -3.91 -6.52 12.71
CA PHE A 43 -4.72 -5.87 11.68
C PHE A 43 -3.93 -5.36 10.45
N ILE A 44 -2.66 -4.99 10.63
CA ILE A 44 -1.76 -4.42 9.61
C ILE A 44 -1.32 -5.48 8.58
N PHE A 45 -1.28 -6.75 8.94
CA PHE A 45 -0.78 -7.82 8.07
C PHE A 45 -1.84 -8.50 7.20
N SER A 46 -3.10 -8.11 7.39
CA SER A 46 -4.23 -8.61 6.62
C SER A 46 -4.14 -8.23 5.13
N SER A 47 -3.63 -7.03 4.80
CA SER A 47 -3.57 -6.51 3.42
C SER A 47 -2.59 -7.27 2.51
N VAL A 48 -1.41 -7.60 3.02
CA VAL A 48 -0.35 -8.31 2.27
C VAL A 48 -0.76 -9.74 1.93
N ILE A 49 -1.50 -10.38 2.84
CA ILE A 49 -2.10 -11.69 2.64
C ILE A 49 -3.20 -11.63 1.59
N PHE A 50 -4.09 -10.64 1.71
CA PHE A 50 -5.18 -10.44 0.76
C PHE A 50 -4.67 -10.22 -0.68
N GLN A 51 -3.54 -9.55 -0.85
CA GLN A 51 -2.90 -9.44 -2.17
C GLN A 51 -2.39 -10.74 -2.72
N THR A 52 -1.71 -11.54 -1.90
CA THR A 52 -1.23 -12.85 -2.37
C THR A 52 -2.42 -13.73 -2.76
N PHE A 53 -3.50 -13.67 -1.99
CA PHE A 53 -4.76 -14.34 -2.31
C PHE A 53 -5.39 -13.83 -3.62
N SER A 54 -5.42 -12.51 -3.85
CA SER A 54 -5.94 -11.93 -5.09
C SER A 54 -5.20 -12.42 -6.34
N HIS A 55 -3.90 -12.70 -6.25
CA HIS A 55 -3.11 -13.24 -7.37
C HIS A 55 -3.34 -14.75 -7.59
N LEU A 56 -3.91 -15.46 -6.61
CA LEU A 56 -4.24 -16.88 -6.72
C LEU A 56 -5.61 -17.13 -7.34
N CYS A 57 -6.52 -16.18 -7.19
CA CYS A 57 -7.84 -16.20 -7.81
C CYS A 57 -7.73 -15.90 -9.31
N ALA A 58 -8.17 -16.85 -10.13
CA ALA A 58 -8.33 -16.67 -11.57
C ALA A 58 -9.81 -16.81 -11.92
N PHE A 59 -10.32 -15.93 -12.78
CA PHE A 59 -11.67 -16.05 -13.30
C PHE A 59 -11.69 -17.00 -14.49
N ASP A 60 -12.56 -18.00 -14.44
CA ASP A 60 -12.84 -18.88 -15.56
C ASP A 60 -14.08 -18.38 -16.31
N TYR A 61 -13.89 -17.98 -17.57
CA TYR A 61 -14.94 -17.43 -18.41
C TYR A 61 -15.97 -18.47 -18.87
N GLU A 62 -15.60 -19.74 -18.94
CA GLU A 62 -16.50 -20.81 -19.39
C GLU A 62 -17.50 -21.16 -18.30
N THR A 63 -17.00 -21.41 -17.08
CA THR A 63 -17.82 -21.79 -15.93
C THR A 63 -18.39 -20.57 -15.20
N LYS A 64 -17.92 -19.35 -15.52
CA LYS A 64 -18.23 -18.09 -14.80
C LYS A 64 -17.96 -18.20 -13.29
N THR A 65 -16.97 -19.01 -12.92
CA THR A 65 -16.57 -19.22 -11.52
C THR A 65 -15.16 -18.67 -11.28
N VAL A 66 -14.89 -18.31 -10.02
CA VAL A 66 -13.53 -17.98 -9.58
C VAL A 66 -12.86 -19.28 -9.11
N GLN A 67 -11.78 -19.66 -9.78
CA GLN A 67 -10.98 -20.83 -9.43
C GLN A 67 -9.63 -20.38 -8.86
N TYR A 68 -9.09 -21.15 -7.92
CA TYR A 68 -7.74 -20.93 -7.39
C TYR A 68 -6.79 -22.02 -7.89
N LYS A 69 -5.59 -21.63 -8.31
CA LYS A 69 -4.63 -22.52 -9.01
C LYS A 69 -3.38 -22.90 -8.19
N ALA A 70 -3.45 -22.99 -6.86
CA ALA A 70 -2.26 -23.20 -6.02
C ALA A 70 -2.45 -24.16 -4.85
N PRO A 71 -1.34 -24.74 -4.32
CA PRO A 71 -1.35 -25.56 -3.12
C PRO A 71 -1.77 -24.75 -1.88
N TRP A 72 -2.30 -25.46 -0.89
CA TRP A 72 -3.17 -24.97 0.18
C TRP A 72 -2.36 -24.42 1.37
N TYR A 73 -1.05 -24.20 1.17
CA TYR A 73 -0.12 -23.77 2.18
C TYR A 73 0.97 -22.90 1.55
N ILE A 74 0.95 -21.61 1.91
CA ILE A 74 1.90 -20.62 1.41
C ILE A 74 2.51 -19.92 2.63
N VAL A 75 3.84 -19.97 2.73
CA VAL A 75 4.61 -19.24 3.74
C VAL A 75 5.42 -18.19 3.00
N ASP A 76 5.11 -16.93 3.25
CA ASP A 76 5.78 -15.80 2.62
C ASP A 76 6.27 -14.82 3.69
N LYS A 77 7.47 -14.27 3.48
CA LYS A 77 8.06 -13.24 4.32
C LYS A 77 9.01 -12.37 3.51
N PRO A 78 9.02 -11.04 3.75
CA PRO A 78 9.96 -10.16 3.06
C PRO A 78 11.40 -10.49 3.51
N ARG A 79 12.33 -10.54 2.56
CA ARG A 79 13.77 -10.71 2.85
C ARG A 79 14.36 -9.49 3.54
N PHE A 80 13.87 -8.30 3.18
CA PHE A 80 14.32 -7.02 3.70
C PHE A 80 13.14 -6.29 4.33
N ALA A 81 13.34 -5.71 5.51
CA ALA A 81 12.32 -4.89 6.16
C ALA A 81 12.07 -3.56 5.43
N TYR A 82 12.97 -3.17 4.52
CA TYR A 82 12.93 -1.89 3.82
C TYR A 82 12.80 -2.10 2.32
N CYS A 83 11.58 -1.96 1.80
CA CYS A 83 11.25 -2.09 0.40
C CYS A 83 10.62 -0.77 -0.07
N GLY A 84 11.49 0.17 -0.45
CA GLY A 84 11.11 1.56 -0.70
C GLY A 84 10.94 1.93 -2.17
N LEU A 85 10.06 2.90 -2.45
CA LEU A 85 9.95 3.60 -3.74
C LEU A 85 10.29 5.07 -3.54
N LEU A 86 11.14 5.66 -4.40
CA LEU A 86 11.42 7.09 -4.40
C LEU A 86 10.55 7.79 -5.44
N LEU A 87 9.75 8.75 -4.97
CA LEU A 87 8.89 9.58 -5.80
C LEU A 87 9.39 11.03 -5.77
N ASP A 88 9.82 11.54 -6.92
CA ASP A 88 10.28 12.92 -7.06
C ASP A 88 9.16 13.78 -7.66
N THR A 89 8.59 14.67 -6.83
CA THR A 89 7.57 15.65 -7.25
C THR A 89 8.13 17.06 -7.38
N SER A 90 9.43 17.24 -7.16
CA SER A 90 10.09 18.55 -7.20
C SER A 90 10.49 18.95 -8.62
N ARG A 91 10.85 17.98 -9.47
CA ARG A 91 11.25 18.23 -10.87
C ARG A 91 10.06 18.29 -11.81
N HIS A 92 9.01 17.55 -11.49
CA HIS A 92 7.75 17.52 -12.22
C HIS A 92 6.61 17.34 -11.20
N TYR A 93 5.58 18.17 -11.32
CA TYR A 93 4.42 18.04 -10.45
C TYR A 93 3.64 16.75 -10.76
N LEU A 94 3.24 16.03 -9.71
CA LEU A 94 2.32 14.90 -9.78
C LEU A 94 1.04 15.23 -9.03
N SER A 95 -0.12 14.96 -9.62
CA SER A 95 -1.38 15.17 -8.91
C SER A 95 -1.54 14.17 -7.76
N ILE A 96 -2.27 14.56 -6.73
CA ILE A 96 -2.52 13.72 -5.53
C ILE A 96 -3.15 12.38 -5.93
N ASN A 97 -4.06 12.38 -6.91
CA ASN A 97 -4.68 11.16 -7.42
C ASN A 97 -3.63 10.18 -7.99
N VAL A 98 -2.64 10.69 -8.72
CA VAL A 98 -1.55 9.84 -9.26
C VAL A 98 -0.69 9.30 -8.12
N ILE A 99 -0.38 10.12 -7.11
CA ILE A 99 0.37 9.68 -5.93
C ILE A 99 -0.38 8.55 -5.21
N LYS A 100 -1.70 8.69 -5.04
CA LYS A 100 -2.55 7.64 -4.44
C LYS A 100 -2.58 6.37 -5.27
N GLN A 101 -2.68 6.46 -6.60
CA GLN A 101 -2.59 5.31 -7.49
C GLN A 101 -1.23 4.61 -7.41
N ILE A 102 -0.15 5.37 -7.23
CA ILE A 102 1.19 4.81 -7.00
C ILE A 102 1.23 4.07 -5.67
N ILE A 103 0.67 4.62 -4.59
CA ILE A 103 0.60 3.95 -3.28
C ILE A 103 -0.24 2.66 -3.37
N GLU A 104 -1.37 2.71 -4.09
CA GLU A 104 -2.18 1.53 -4.37
C GLU A 104 -1.37 0.48 -5.15
N SER A 105 -0.62 0.90 -6.17
CA SER A 105 0.27 0.03 -6.95
C SER A 105 1.42 -0.55 -6.13
N MET A 106 1.99 0.24 -5.21
CA MET A 106 3.03 -0.19 -4.26
C MET A 106 2.52 -1.31 -3.37
N SER A 107 1.26 -1.22 -2.97
CA SER A 107 0.63 -2.28 -2.20
C SER A 107 0.72 -3.59 -3.00
N TYR A 108 0.29 -3.65 -4.27
CA TYR A 108 0.31 -4.89 -5.06
C TYR A 108 1.71 -5.53 -5.17
N ALA A 109 2.76 -4.71 -5.13
CA ALA A 109 4.15 -5.15 -5.17
C ALA A 109 4.77 -5.45 -3.79
N LYS A 110 4.00 -5.38 -2.70
CA LYS A 110 4.46 -5.55 -1.31
C LYS A 110 5.56 -4.55 -0.90
N LEU A 111 5.54 -3.34 -1.48
CA LEU A 111 6.41 -2.24 -1.06
C LEU A 111 5.80 -1.55 0.16
N ASN A 112 6.66 -1.15 1.11
CA ASN A 112 6.22 -0.66 2.42
C ASN A 112 6.68 0.75 2.77
N VAL A 113 7.61 1.34 2.00
CA VAL A 113 8.10 2.69 2.28
C VAL A 113 8.03 3.58 1.05
N LEU A 114 7.35 4.72 1.17
CA LEU A 114 7.38 5.76 0.14
C LEU A 114 8.38 6.84 0.56
N HIS A 115 9.46 6.97 -0.20
CA HIS A 115 10.35 8.12 -0.12
C HIS A 115 9.82 9.23 -1.01
N TRP A 116 9.15 10.19 -0.40
CA TRP A 116 8.64 11.34 -1.13
C TRP A 116 9.68 12.47 -1.15
N HIS A 117 10.30 12.68 -2.31
CA HIS A 117 11.20 13.80 -2.58
C HIS A 117 10.39 14.97 -3.13
N ILE A 118 9.94 15.82 -2.20
CA ILE A 118 8.93 16.87 -2.48
C ILE A 118 9.58 18.17 -2.95
N ILE A 119 10.79 18.46 -2.48
CA ILE A 119 11.45 19.77 -2.58
C ILE A 119 12.85 19.58 -3.16
N ASP A 120 13.19 20.43 -4.13
CA ASP A 120 14.52 20.53 -4.74
C ASP A 120 14.73 21.98 -5.22
N GLU A 121 15.87 22.28 -5.85
CA GLU A 121 16.20 23.62 -6.36
C GLU A 121 15.15 24.13 -7.36
N GLN A 122 14.54 23.24 -8.14
CA GLN A 122 13.63 23.61 -9.22
C GLN A 122 12.25 24.05 -8.73
N SER A 123 11.73 23.46 -7.64
CA SER A 123 10.43 23.84 -7.12
C SER A 123 10.22 23.51 -5.64
N PHE A 124 9.34 24.31 -5.02
CA PHE A 124 8.87 24.14 -3.65
C PHE A 124 7.33 24.08 -3.61
N PRO A 125 6.74 22.90 -3.88
CA PRO A 125 5.28 22.76 -3.97
C PRO A 125 4.59 22.54 -2.62
N LEU A 126 5.33 22.14 -1.57
CA LEU A 126 4.79 21.85 -0.24
C LEU A 126 4.41 23.12 0.53
N GLU A 127 3.24 23.12 1.15
CA GLU A 127 2.84 24.17 2.08
C GLU A 127 3.58 24.04 3.42
N VAL A 128 4.24 25.13 3.83
CA VAL A 128 4.89 25.25 5.14
C VAL A 128 4.30 26.48 5.85
N PRO A 129 3.38 26.30 6.83
CA PRO A 129 2.69 27.41 7.49
C PRO A 129 3.63 28.45 8.11
N SER A 130 4.77 28.03 8.62
CA SER A 130 5.78 28.92 9.22
C SER A 130 6.50 29.81 8.20
N TYR A 131 6.57 29.40 6.92
CA TYR A 131 7.31 30.10 5.86
C TYR A 131 6.50 30.16 4.56
N PRO A 132 5.41 30.95 4.52
CA PRO A 132 4.49 30.99 3.37
C PRO A 132 5.15 31.53 2.10
N ASN A 133 6.27 32.23 2.21
CA ASN A 133 7.01 32.74 1.05
C ASN A 133 7.70 31.62 0.25
N LEU A 134 8.05 30.49 0.87
CA LEU A 134 8.67 29.36 0.16
C LEU A 134 7.72 28.74 -0.86
N TRP A 135 6.42 28.75 -0.56
CA TRP A 135 5.38 28.22 -1.42
C TRP A 135 5.22 29.00 -2.74
N LYS A 136 5.81 30.19 -2.85
CA LYS A 136 5.90 30.94 -4.11
C LYS A 136 6.87 30.31 -5.10
N GLY A 137 7.75 29.41 -4.66
CA GLY A 137 8.69 28.66 -5.49
C GLY A 137 8.08 27.45 -6.22
N SER A 138 6.76 27.27 -6.20
CA SER A 138 6.09 26.26 -7.04
C SER A 138 6.05 26.71 -8.51
N TYR A 139 5.96 25.75 -9.44
CA TYR A 139 5.83 26.04 -10.87
C TYR A 139 4.62 26.93 -11.18
N THR A 140 3.45 26.56 -10.65
CA THR A 140 2.23 27.35 -10.73
C THR A 140 1.46 27.34 -9.41
N LYS A 141 0.40 28.14 -9.31
CA LYS A 141 -0.48 28.17 -8.13
C LYS A 141 -1.32 26.90 -7.96
N TRP A 142 -1.50 26.13 -9.03
CA TRP A 142 -2.33 24.91 -9.04
C TRP A 142 -1.52 23.64 -8.74
N GLU A 143 -0.21 23.73 -8.90
CA GLU A 143 0.74 22.63 -8.71
C GLU A 143 1.39 22.73 -7.33
N ARG A 144 0.54 22.61 -6.30
CA ARG A 144 0.89 22.80 -4.90
C ARG A 144 0.24 21.72 -4.05
N TYR A 145 0.93 21.33 -2.99
CA TYR A 145 0.40 20.41 -1.99
C TYR A 145 0.07 21.19 -0.73
N THR A 146 -1.19 21.14 -0.31
CA THR A 146 -1.61 21.69 0.98
C THR A 146 -1.21 20.77 2.11
N VAL A 147 -1.28 21.28 3.33
CA VAL A 147 -1.06 20.46 4.53
C VAL A 147 -2.12 19.33 4.62
N GLU A 148 -3.36 19.62 4.24
CA GLU A 148 -4.45 18.65 4.20
C GLU A 148 -4.18 17.52 3.20
N ASP A 149 -3.67 17.86 2.02
CA ASP A 149 -3.29 16.86 1.00
C ASP A 149 -2.18 15.93 1.51
N ALA A 150 -1.20 16.49 2.22
CA ALA A 150 -0.12 15.70 2.82
C ALA A 150 -0.66 14.74 3.89
N TYR A 151 -1.62 15.17 4.72
CA TYR A 151 -2.28 14.30 5.69
C TYR A 151 -3.10 13.19 5.02
N ASP A 152 -3.79 13.51 3.93
CA ASP A 152 -4.59 12.56 3.16
C ASP A 152 -3.74 11.47 2.48
N ILE A 153 -2.49 11.78 2.11
CA ILE A 153 -1.54 10.81 1.55
C ILE A 153 -0.98 9.86 2.62
N VAL A 154 -0.83 10.32 3.87
CA VAL A 154 -0.19 9.55 4.95
C VAL A 154 -1.17 8.59 5.66
N LYS A 155 -2.48 8.80 5.49
CA LYS A 155 -3.54 8.07 6.16
C LYS A 155 -3.64 6.61 5.71
#